data_AF-A0A920JQ69-F1
#
_entry.id   AF-A0A920JQ69-F1
#
_cell.length_a   1.000
_cell.length_b   1.000
_cell.length_c   1.000
_cell.angle_alpha   90.00
_cell.angle_beta   90.00
_cell.angle_gamma   90.00
#
_symmetry.space_group_name_H-M   'P 1'
#
loop_
_entity.id
_entity.type
_entity.pdbx_description
1 polymer ?
#
loop_
_entity_poly.entity_id
_entity_poly.type
_entity_poly.pdbx_seq_one_letter_code
_entity_poly.pdbx_strand_id
1 'polypeptide(L)'
;MAKKLVAKGHKVLVSTTTNTGRNEIEQSFGNIAIESITFPYDLGFAYNKIINNYQVKKIVLFESEFWPNLLSSTPRNIKIMSLNTSISDTTFSRLKSFKSIANNMIKRINLFLAQSQNTIDRLEFFGAKNVRLLGNIKINAENYEVDLNKKAKFASSLADSNAFKIVLGSSHDQEEDFVFNAWNSMPNSLLIIAPRHPERIANIKKKF
;
A
#
# COMPACT_ATOMS: atom_id res chain seq x y z
N MET A 1 8.77 0.06 8.17
CA MET A 1 10.17 0.39 7.80
C MET A 1 10.65 1.69 8.44
N ALA A 2 10.00 2.84 8.18
CA ALA A 2 10.40 4.15 8.70
C ALA A 2 10.66 4.16 10.22
N LYS A 3 9.70 3.66 11.03
CA LYS A 3 9.86 3.53 12.50
C LYS A 3 11.13 2.77 12.89
N LYS A 4 11.43 1.66 12.22
CA LYS A 4 12.64 0.84 12.47
C LYS A 4 13.94 1.57 12.09
N LEU A 5 13.91 2.44 11.07
CA LEU A 5 15.08 3.24 10.70
C LEU A 5 15.35 4.35 11.71
N VAL A 6 14.30 5.03 12.18
CA VAL A 6 14.41 6.04 13.25
C VAL A 6 14.92 5.42 14.54
N ALA A 7 14.42 4.25 14.93
CA ALA A 7 14.91 3.50 16.10
C ALA A 7 16.40 3.11 15.99
N LYS A 8 16.95 3.06 14.77
CA LYS A 8 18.39 2.83 14.50
C LYS A 8 19.20 4.13 14.39
N GLY A 9 18.62 5.28 14.72
CA GLY A 9 19.28 6.59 14.69
C GLY A 9 19.31 7.27 13.33
N HIS A 10 18.55 6.79 12.34
CA HIS A 10 18.46 7.46 11.04
C HIS A 10 17.39 8.55 11.04
N LYS A 11 17.71 9.71 10.44
CA LYS A 11 16.71 10.71 10.07
C LYS A 11 15.92 10.22 8.87
N VAL A 12 14.58 10.30 8.95
CA VAL A 12 13.68 9.82 7.90
C VAL A 12 12.74 10.94 7.50
N LEU A 13 12.71 11.23 6.20
CA LEU A 13 11.73 12.08 5.55
C LEU A 13 10.74 11.19 4.78
N VAL A 14 9.44 11.35 5.05
CA VAL A 14 8.38 10.65 4.32
C VAL A 14 7.65 11.65 3.43
N SER A 15 7.28 11.23 2.23
CA SER A 15 6.49 12.05 1.31
C SER A 15 5.28 11.30 0.80
N THR A 16 4.20 12.03 0.54
CA THR A 16 2.93 11.51 0.04
C THR A 16 2.33 12.44 -1.00
N THR A 17 1.68 11.88 -2.01
CA THR A 17 0.98 12.63 -3.07
C THR A 17 -0.46 12.97 -2.69
N THR A 18 -1.04 12.30 -1.70
CA THR A 18 -2.48 12.41 -1.38
C THR A 18 -2.73 12.93 0.04
N ASN A 19 -3.90 13.58 0.21
CA ASN A 19 -4.37 14.04 1.52
C ASN A 19 -4.63 12.86 2.48
N THR A 20 -5.21 11.78 1.98
CA THR A 20 -5.41 10.55 2.78
C THR A 20 -4.09 9.99 3.27
N GLY A 21 -3.06 9.93 2.41
CA GLY A 21 -1.73 9.51 2.82
C GLY A 21 -1.09 10.44 3.85
N ARG A 22 -1.36 11.75 3.80
CA ARG A 22 -0.88 12.70 4.81
C ARG A 22 -1.52 12.43 6.17
N ASN A 23 -2.84 12.29 6.19
CA ASN A 23 -3.57 11.98 7.43
C ASN A 23 -3.09 10.65 8.03
N GLU A 24 -2.82 9.64 7.20
CA GLU A 24 -2.28 8.36 7.66
C GLU A 24 -0.88 8.51 8.25
N ILE A 25 0.01 9.29 7.62
CA ILE A 25 1.34 9.60 8.15
C ILE A 25 1.24 10.27 9.51
N GLU A 26 0.37 11.28 9.67
CA GLU A 26 0.17 12.00 10.93
C GLU A 26 -0.34 11.06 12.03
N GLN A 27 -1.33 10.22 11.74
CA GLN A 27 -1.84 9.23 12.70
C GLN A 27 -0.80 8.17 13.05
N SER A 28 -0.09 7.65 12.05
CA SER A 28 0.89 6.57 12.23
C SER A 28 2.20 7.01 12.88
N PHE A 29 2.60 8.29 12.72
CA PHE A 29 3.89 8.81 13.14
C PHE A 29 3.84 10.02 14.08
N GLY A 30 2.66 10.47 14.53
CA GLY A 30 2.51 11.70 15.33
C GLY A 30 3.42 11.83 16.57
N ASN A 31 3.87 10.70 17.14
CA ASN A 31 4.78 10.66 18.30
C ASN A 31 6.20 10.21 17.96
N ILE A 32 6.56 10.13 16.68
CA ILE A 32 7.85 9.63 16.20
C ILE A 32 8.55 10.77 15.47
N ALA A 33 9.86 10.92 15.69
CA ALA A 33 10.70 11.90 15.00
C ALA A 33 10.89 11.57 13.50
N ILE A 34 9.80 11.64 12.74
CA ILE A 34 9.73 11.48 11.28
C ILE A 34 9.21 12.80 10.71
N GLU A 35 10.02 13.41 9.85
CA GLU A 35 9.58 14.59 9.11
C GLU A 35 8.74 14.14 7.90
N SER A 36 7.69 14.91 7.58
CA SER A 36 6.84 14.62 6.43
C SER A 36 6.65 15.83 5.54
N ILE A 37 6.59 15.59 4.22
CA ILE A 37 6.31 16.61 3.22
C ILE A 37 5.27 16.11 2.22
N THR A 38 4.58 17.05 1.58
CA THR A 38 3.84 16.73 0.35
C THR A 38 4.85 16.41 -0.75
N PHE A 39 4.65 15.30 -1.44
CA PHE A 39 5.45 14.98 -2.61
C PHE A 39 5.22 16.08 -3.66
N PRO A 40 6.27 16.73 -4.17
CA PRO A 40 6.10 17.81 -5.13
C PRO A 40 5.62 17.24 -6.47
N TYR A 41 5.12 18.11 -7.34
CA TYR A 41 5.01 17.78 -8.76
C TYR A 41 6.38 17.35 -9.33
N ASP A 42 6.37 16.57 -10.41
CA ASP A 42 7.58 16.01 -11.04
C ASP A 42 8.42 17.08 -11.75
N LEU A 43 9.05 17.94 -10.95
CA LEU A 43 9.83 19.10 -11.35
C LEU A 43 11.24 18.96 -10.78
N GLY A 44 12.24 18.90 -11.67
CA GLY A 44 13.63 18.62 -11.27
C GLY A 44 14.19 19.59 -10.22
N PHE A 45 13.86 20.88 -10.33
CA PHE A 45 14.32 21.90 -9.37
C PHE A 45 13.73 21.68 -7.96
N ALA A 46 12.50 21.17 -7.85
CA ALA A 46 11.87 20.89 -6.57
C ALA A 46 12.61 19.75 -5.85
N TYR A 47 12.95 18.68 -6.59
CA TYR A 47 13.73 17.58 -6.04
C TYR A 47 15.13 18.00 -5.63
N ASN A 48 15.81 18.85 -6.41
CA ASN A 48 17.12 19.39 -6.02
C ASN A 48 17.04 20.18 -4.71
N LYS A 49 16.02 21.01 -4.54
CA LYS A 49 15.79 21.77 -3.30
C LYS A 49 15.53 20.84 -2.11
N ILE A 50 14.68 19.82 -2.28
CA ILE A 50 14.39 18.84 -1.23
C ILE A 50 15.66 18.05 -0.86
N ILE A 51 16.38 17.51 -1.85
CA ILE A 51 17.59 16.72 -1.63
C ILE A 51 18.64 17.53 -0.87
N ASN A 52 18.83 18.81 -1.22
CA ASN A 52 19.80 19.68 -0.57
C ASN A 52 19.36 20.10 0.84
N ASN A 53 18.12 20.56 1.01
CA ASN A 53 17.61 21.03 2.30
C ASN A 53 17.58 19.93 3.35
N TYR A 54 17.18 18.71 2.96
CA TYR A 54 17.08 17.57 3.87
C TYR A 54 18.34 16.68 3.83
N GLN A 55 19.38 17.08 3.09
CA GLN A 55 20.65 16.35 2.94
C GLN A 55 20.45 14.86 2.60
N VAL A 56 19.50 14.56 1.72
CA VAL A 56 19.07 13.19 1.39
C VAL A 56 20.26 12.36 0.90
N LYS A 57 20.45 11.17 1.49
CA LYS A 57 21.53 10.23 1.12
C LYS A 57 21.02 8.98 0.41
N LYS A 58 19.76 8.62 0.63
CA LYS A 58 19.10 7.44 0.06
C LYS A 58 17.64 7.77 -0.21
N ILE A 59 17.10 7.24 -1.30
CA ILE A 59 15.70 7.38 -1.69
C ILE A 59 15.08 5.98 -1.73
N VAL A 60 13.90 5.84 -1.16
CA VAL A 60 13.11 4.60 -1.23
C VAL A 60 11.77 4.94 -1.87
N LEU A 61 11.54 4.37 -3.04
CA LEU A 61 10.28 4.45 -3.77
C LEU A 61 9.41 3.28 -3.33
N PHE A 62 8.15 3.53 -3.03
CA PHE A 62 7.20 2.46 -2.73
C PHE A 62 6.41 2.13 -3.98
N GLU A 63 6.31 0.83 -4.31
CA GLU A 63 5.65 0.34 -5.53
C GLU A 63 6.28 0.92 -6.81
N SER A 64 5.45 1.36 -7.75
CA SER A 64 5.84 1.83 -9.09
C SER A 64 5.82 3.34 -9.25
N GLU A 65 6.20 4.07 -8.19
CA GLU A 65 6.38 5.52 -8.16
C GLU A 65 7.64 5.97 -8.93
N PHE A 66 7.73 5.60 -10.21
CA PHE A 66 8.83 5.95 -11.08
C PHE A 66 8.58 7.31 -11.73
N TRP A 67 9.10 8.35 -11.10
CA TRP A 67 8.98 9.73 -11.57
C TRP A 67 10.19 10.12 -12.44
N PRO A 68 9.99 10.46 -13.73
CA PRO A 68 11.09 10.77 -14.64
C PRO A 68 12.04 11.84 -14.11
N ASN A 69 11.52 12.98 -13.63
CA ASN A 69 12.35 14.09 -13.17
C ASN A 69 12.96 13.83 -11.80
N LEU A 70 12.30 13.09 -10.90
CA LEU A 70 12.94 12.61 -9.68
C LEU A 70 14.17 11.77 -9.99
N LEU A 71 14.02 10.76 -10.87
CA LEU A 71 15.08 9.82 -11.19
C LEU A 71 16.23 10.49 -11.97
N SER A 72 15.90 11.41 -12.89
CA SER A 72 16.91 12.12 -13.68
C SER A 72 17.68 13.13 -12.84
N SER A 73 17.01 13.91 -11.99
CA SER A 73 17.58 15.00 -11.19
C SER A 73 18.32 14.53 -9.95
N THR A 74 18.01 13.33 -9.42
CA THR A 74 18.72 12.78 -8.27
C THR A 74 20.21 12.60 -8.59
N PRO A 75 21.15 13.11 -7.78
CA PRO A 75 22.59 12.86 -7.95
C PRO A 75 22.98 11.38 -7.92
N ARG A 76 24.00 10.97 -8.71
CA ARG A 76 24.43 9.56 -8.86
C ARG A 76 24.98 8.92 -7.57
N ASN A 77 25.45 9.72 -6.62
CA ASN A 77 25.92 9.25 -5.31
C ASN A 77 24.78 8.89 -4.36
N ILE A 78 23.55 9.39 -4.60
CA ILE A 78 22.36 9.01 -3.84
C ILE A 78 21.86 7.66 -4.34
N LYS A 79 21.71 6.70 -3.43
CA LYS A 79 21.21 5.37 -3.76
C LYS A 79 19.69 5.36 -3.77
N ILE A 80 19.09 4.85 -4.85
CA ILE A 80 17.65 4.72 -5.03
C ILE A 80 17.27 3.25 -4.96
N MET A 81 16.31 2.91 -4.11
CA MET A 81 15.70 1.58 -4.02
C MET A 81 14.21 1.67 -4.33
N SER A 82 13.66 0.72 -5.08
CA SER A 82 12.22 0.52 -5.21
C SER A 82 11.81 -0.68 -4.35
N LEU A 83 10.87 -0.45 -3.44
CA LEU A 83 10.36 -1.42 -2.49
C LEU A 83 8.96 -1.87 -2.89
N ASN A 84 8.68 -3.16 -2.79
CA ASN A 84 7.37 -3.75 -3.10
C ASN A 84 6.94 -3.41 -4.53
N THR A 85 7.87 -3.43 -5.49
CA THR A 85 7.62 -3.04 -6.87
C THR A 85 6.62 -3.99 -7.55
N SER A 86 5.64 -3.44 -8.26
CA SER A 86 4.71 -4.20 -9.11
C SER A 86 4.42 -3.44 -10.40
N ILE A 87 4.54 -4.11 -11.54
CA ILE A 87 4.23 -3.51 -12.84
C ILE A 87 3.02 -4.24 -13.41
N SER A 88 1.86 -3.58 -13.50
CA SER A 88 0.67 -4.10 -14.17
C SER A 88 0.84 -4.18 -15.68
N ASP A 89 -0.04 -4.91 -16.36
CA ASP A 89 0.00 -5.05 -17.83
C ASP A 89 -0.17 -3.71 -18.54
N THR A 90 -1.08 -2.88 -18.01
CA THR A 90 -1.32 -1.52 -18.50
C THR A 90 -0.08 -0.63 -18.34
N THR A 91 0.57 -0.67 -17.17
CA THR A 91 1.80 0.07 -16.91
C THR A 91 2.94 -0.42 -17.80
N PHE A 92 3.08 -1.73 -17.95
CA PHE A 92 4.09 -2.34 -18.81
C PHE A 92 3.94 -1.90 -20.27
N SER A 93 2.70 -1.97 -20.79
CA SER A 93 2.38 -1.51 -22.15
C SER A 93 2.74 -0.04 -22.34
N ARG A 94 2.37 0.82 -21.38
CA ARG A 94 2.71 2.26 -21.43
C ARG A 94 4.22 2.50 -21.42
N LEU A 95 4.96 1.83 -20.53
CA LEU A 95 6.43 1.95 -20.47
C LEU A 95 7.09 1.42 -21.74
N LYS A 96 6.54 0.38 -22.35
CA LYS A 96 7.03 -0.19 -23.61
C LYS A 96 6.89 0.80 -24.76
N SER A 97 5.81 1.58 -24.83
CA SER A 97 5.64 2.65 -25.83
C SER A 97 6.69 3.76 -25.71
N PHE A 98 7.19 4.02 -24.49
CA PHE A 98 8.25 5.01 -24.22
C PHE A 98 9.55 4.34 -23.77
N LYS A 99 9.95 3.26 -24.46
CA LYS A 99 11.05 2.37 -24.04
C LYS A 99 12.35 3.08 -23.67
N SER A 100 12.76 4.10 -24.44
CA SER A 100 14.00 4.85 -24.14
C SER A 100 13.94 5.56 -22.80
N ILE A 101 12.82 6.23 -22.51
CA ILE A 101 12.59 6.93 -21.25
C ILE A 101 12.52 5.93 -20.10
N ALA A 102 11.74 4.85 -20.27
CA ALA A 102 11.63 3.78 -19.28
C ALA A 102 12.99 3.15 -18.96
N ASN A 103 13.79 2.81 -19.98
CA ASN A 103 15.13 2.28 -19.80
C ASN A 103 16.02 3.22 -18.98
N ASN A 104 16.01 4.51 -19.33
CA ASN A 104 16.81 5.51 -18.64
C ASN A 104 16.40 5.63 -17.17
N MET A 105 15.09 5.66 -16.90
CA MET A 105 14.54 5.72 -15.54
C MET A 105 14.91 4.48 -14.72
N ILE A 106 14.64 3.29 -15.24
CA ILE A 106 14.88 2.02 -14.53
C ILE A 106 16.37 1.84 -14.20
N LYS A 107 17.27 2.22 -15.11
CA LYS A 107 18.74 2.20 -14.88
C LYS A 107 19.22 3.17 -13.79
N ARG A 108 18.41 4.14 -13.34
CA ARG A 108 18.76 5.01 -12.21
C ARG A 108 18.56 4.33 -10.86
N ILE A 109 17.73 3.30 -10.79
CA ILE A 109 17.40 2.61 -9.55
C ILE A 109 18.45 1.52 -9.28
N ASN A 110 18.99 1.50 -8.06
CA ASN A 110 20.11 0.63 -7.69
C ASN A 110 19.67 -0.76 -7.21
N LEU A 111 18.44 -0.87 -6.71
CA LEU A 111 17.86 -2.11 -6.22
C LEU A 111 16.35 -2.07 -6.36
N PHE A 112 15.78 -3.12 -6.93
CA PHE A 112 14.35 -3.38 -6.94
C PHE A 112 14.03 -4.57 -6.05
N LEU A 113 13.00 -4.43 -5.22
CA LEU A 113 12.43 -5.50 -4.41
C LEU A 113 11.03 -5.79 -4.95
N ALA A 114 10.94 -6.74 -5.86
CA ALA A 114 9.76 -7.03 -6.67
C ALA A 114 8.77 -7.96 -5.95
N GLN A 115 7.48 -7.78 -6.26
CA GLN A 115 6.40 -8.58 -5.69
C GLN A 115 6.26 -9.98 -6.33
N SER A 116 6.66 -10.14 -7.59
CA SER A 116 6.45 -11.37 -8.37
C SER A 116 7.52 -11.54 -9.45
N GLN A 117 7.69 -12.78 -9.92
CA GLN A 117 8.62 -13.08 -11.02
C GLN A 117 8.29 -12.30 -12.29
N ASN A 118 7.00 -12.21 -12.66
CA ASN A 118 6.56 -11.40 -13.81
C ASN A 118 7.01 -9.92 -13.71
N THR A 119 7.05 -9.35 -12.49
CA THR A 119 7.57 -7.99 -12.31
C THR A 119 9.08 -7.93 -12.54
N ILE A 120 9.82 -8.97 -12.13
CA ILE A 120 11.27 -9.08 -12.37
C ILE A 120 11.53 -9.06 -13.87
N ASP A 121 10.87 -9.94 -14.63
CA ASP A 121 11.05 -10.06 -16.07
C ASP A 121 10.77 -8.72 -16.79
N ARG A 122 9.73 -7.99 -16.35
CA ARG A 122 9.40 -6.65 -16.86
C ARG A 122 10.46 -5.60 -16.56
N LEU A 123 11.02 -5.61 -15.35
CA LEU A 123 12.08 -4.67 -14.96
C LEU A 123 13.38 -4.96 -15.73
N GLU A 124 13.72 -6.23 -15.90
CA GLU A 124 14.89 -6.67 -16.68
C GLU A 124 14.74 -6.33 -18.16
N PHE A 125 13.53 -6.41 -18.72
CA PHE A 125 13.23 -5.93 -20.07
C PHE A 125 13.60 -4.44 -20.26
N PHE A 126 13.48 -3.61 -19.22
CA PHE A 126 13.89 -2.20 -19.23
C PHE A 126 15.35 -1.98 -18.74
N GLY A 127 16.11 -3.05 -18.54
CA GLY A 127 17.54 -3.00 -18.20
C GLY A 127 17.84 -2.81 -16.72
N ALA A 128 16.92 -3.18 -15.82
CA ALA A 128 17.24 -3.32 -14.40
C ALA A 128 18.31 -4.41 -14.22
N LYS A 129 19.31 -4.16 -13.37
CA LYS A 129 20.41 -5.11 -13.12
C LYS A 129 20.34 -5.82 -11.77
N ASN A 130 19.65 -5.23 -10.80
CA ASN A 130 19.61 -5.72 -9.42
C ASN A 130 18.17 -5.74 -8.96
N VAL A 131 17.50 -6.85 -9.28
CA VAL A 131 16.11 -7.10 -8.92
C VAL A 131 16.08 -8.34 -8.05
N ARG A 132 15.38 -8.26 -6.92
CA ARG A 132 15.20 -9.39 -6.00
C ARG A 132 13.72 -9.65 -5.80
N LEU A 133 13.34 -10.92 -5.76
CA LEU A 133 12.00 -11.31 -5.34
C LEU A 133 11.87 -11.11 -3.83
N LEU A 134 10.94 -10.25 -3.41
CA LEU A 134 10.58 -10.05 -2.01
C LEU A 134 9.23 -10.67 -1.67
N GLY A 135 8.32 -10.71 -2.65
CA GLY A 135 6.90 -10.97 -2.41
C GLY A 135 6.13 -9.69 -2.09
N ASN A 136 4.81 -9.82 -1.93
CA ASN A 136 3.93 -8.67 -1.68
C ASN A 136 3.79 -8.41 -0.18
N ILE A 137 4.37 -7.29 0.27
CA ILE A 137 4.36 -6.88 1.69
C ILE A 137 2.92 -6.59 2.18
N LYS A 138 2.00 -6.27 1.27
CA LYS A 138 0.59 -6.05 1.62
C LYS A 138 -0.14 -7.32 2.08
N ILE A 139 0.44 -8.51 1.87
CA ILE A 139 -0.17 -9.80 2.20
C ILE A 139 0.21 -10.27 3.63
N ASN A 140 0.95 -9.47 4.41
CA ASN A 140 1.29 -9.85 5.78
C ASN A 140 0.09 -9.72 6.74
N ALA A 141 -0.62 -10.84 6.92
CA ALA A 141 -1.65 -11.01 7.95
C ALA A 141 -1.12 -10.86 9.40
N GLU A 142 0.20 -11.00 9.60
CA GLU A 142 0.84 -10.91 10.92
C GLU A 142 0.72 -9.53 11.60
N ASN A 143 0.34 -8.48 10.87
CA ASN A 143 0.19 -7.13 11.44
C ASN A 143 -1.21 -6.85 12.03
N TYR A 144 -2.15 -7.79 11.93
CA TYR A 144 -3.45 -7.65 12.59
C TYR A 144 -3.33 -8.16 14.02
N GLU A 145 -2.89 -7.29 14.93
CA GLU A 145 -3.06 -7.56 16.36
C GLU A 145 -4.55 -7.61 16.67
N VAL A 146 -5.03 -8.82 16.98
CA VAL A 146 -6.42 -9.00 17.41
C VAL A 146 -6.50 -8.67 18.89
N ASP A 147 -7.19 -7.58 19.21
CA ASP A 147 -7.58 -7.25 20.58
C ASP A 147 -8.48 -8.39 21.11
N LEU A 148 -7.90 -9.23 21.97
CA LEU A 148 -8.57 -10.41 22.52
C LEU A 148 -9.81 -10.04 23.34
N ASN A 149 -9.83 -8.86 23.98
CA ASN A 149 -10.98 -8.40 24.74
C ASN A 149 -12.12 -8.00 23.81
N LYS A 150 -11.82 -7.28 22.72
CA LYS A 150 -12.83 -6.97 21.69
C LYS A 150 -13.35 -8.24 21.02
N LYS A 151 -12.46 -9.18 20.70
CA LYS A 151 -12.84 -10.48 20.13
C LYS A 151 -13.78 -11.24 21.07
N ALA A 152 -13.45 -11.34 22.35
CA ALA A 152 -14.28 -12.02 23.33
C ALA A 152 -15.65 -11.35 23.48
N LYS A 153 -15.69 -10.02 23.62
CA LYS A 153 -16.95 -9.26 23.70
C LYS A 153 -17.81 -9.45 22.46
N PHE A 154 -17.22 -9.39 21.27
CA PHE A 154 -17.93 -9.61 20.02
C PHE A 154 -18.47 -11.04 19.94
N ALA A 155 -17.65 -12.05 20.24
CA ALA A 155 -18.06 -13.46 20.23
C ALA A 155 -19.23 -13.71 21.20
N SER A 156 -19.20 -13.14 22.41
CA SER A 156 -20.30 -13.25 23.38
C SER A 156 -21.57 -12.51 22.97
N SER A 157 -21.50 -11.57 22.03
CA SER A 157 -22.68 -10.85 21.52
C SER A 157 -23.41 -11.59 20.39
N LEU A 158 -22.80 -12.65 19.84
CA LEU A 158 -23.41 -13.45 18.79
C LEU A 158 -24.49 -14.35 19.40
N ALA A 159 -25.65 -14.40 18.74
CA ALA A 159 -26.81 -15.14 19.21
C ALA A 159 -26.56 -16.65 19.38
N ASP A 160 -25.65 -17.22 18.57
CA ASP A 160 -25.27 -18.62 18.64
C ASP A 160 -23.75 -18.78 18.44
N SER A 161 -23.08 -19.23 19.50
CA SER A 161 -21.63 -19.48 19.50
C SER A 161 -21.25 -20.77 18.74
N ASN A 162 -22.20 -21.64 18.43
CA ASN A 162 -21.99 -22.91 17.72
C ASN A 162 -22.38 -22.85 16.24
N ALA A 163 -23.20 -21.88 15.82
CA ALA A 163 -23.56 -21.67 14.42
C ALA A 163 -22.33 -21.43 13.51
N PHE A 164 -22.41 -21.84 12.25
CA PHE A 164 -21.38 -21.52 11.26
C PHE A 164 -21.44 -20.02 10.91
N LYS A 165 -20.35 -19.28 11.14
CA LYS A 165 -20.32 -17.82 10.96
C LYS A 165 -19.86 -17.46 9.55
N ILE A 166 -20.66 -16.67 8.86
CA ILE A 166 -20.34 -16.10 7.55
C ILE A 166 -20.20 -14.60 7.72
N VAL A 167 -19.05 -14.04 7.34
CA VAL A 167 -18.80 -12.60 7.43
C VAL A 167 -18.82 -12.01 6.03
N LEU A 168 -19.81 -11.18 5.76
CA LEU A 168 -19.84 -10.32 4.58
C LEU A 168 -19.19 -8.98 4.92
N GLY A 169 -17.89 -8.88 4.63
CA GLY A 169 -17.09 -7.69 4.93
C GLY A 169 -17.02 -6.72 3.76
N SER A 170 -17.13 -5.41 4.06
CA SER A 170 -17.03 -4.31 3.10
C SER A 170 -18.07 -4.35 1.98
N SER A 171 -19.30 -4.78 2.27
CA SER A 171 -20.35 -4.87 1.24
C SER A 171 -20.82 -3.50 0.74
N HIS A 172 -21.13 -3.47 -0.55
CA HIS A 172 -21.82 -2.40 -1.26
C HIS A 172 -23.28 -2.74 -1.51
N ASP A 173 -24.06 -1.73 -1.89
CA ASP A 173 -25.49 -1.91 -2.16
C ASP A 173 -25.74 -2.97 -3.22
N GLN A 174 -26.81 -3.75 -3.01
CA GLN A 174 -27.22 -4.91 -3.80
C GLN A 174 -26.38 -6.18 -3.56
N GLU A 175 -25.13 -6.09 -3.13
CA GLU A 175 -24.32 -7.29 -2.81
C GLU A 175 -24.92 -8.07 -1.63
N GLU A 176 -25.52 -7.36 -0.66
CA GLU A 176 -26.11 -8.00 0.52
C GLU A 176 -27.30 -8.90 0.16
N ASP A 177 -28.08 -8.55 -0.87
CA ASP A 177 -29.26 -9.34 -1.28
C ASP A 177 -28.86 -10.71 -1.81
N PHE A 178 -27.81 -10.76 -2.63
CA PHE A 178 -27.29 -12.02 -3.18
C PHE A 178 -26.81 -12.95 -2.06
N VAL A 179 -26.07 -12.42 -1.10
CA VAL A 179 -25.52 -13.19 0.01
C VAL A 179 -26.61 -13.64 0.97
N PHE A 180 -27.57 -12.75 1.28
CA PHE A 180 -28.70 -13.08 2.16
C PHE A 180 -29.55 -14.22 1.57
N ASN A 181 -29.88 -14.15 0.27
CA ASN A 181 -30.64 -15.19 -0.41
C ASN A 181 -29.93 -16.55 -0.38
N ALA A 182 -28.60 -16.57 -0.56
CA ALA A 182 -27.81 -17.78 -0.46
C ALA A 182 -27.74 -18.30 0.99
N TRP A 183 -27.54 -17.41 1.96
CA TRP A 183 -27.46 -17.73 3.38
C TRP A 183 -28.75 -18.33 3.94
N ASN A 184 -29.92 -17.84 3.49
CA ASN A 184 -31.22 -18.28 4.00
C ASN A 184 -31.48 -19.79 3.82
N SER A 185 -30.74 -20.45 2.92
CA SER A 185 -30.83 -21.90 2.70
C SER A 185 -29.82 -22.71 3.54
N MET A 186 -28.98 -22.06 4.35
CA MET A 186 -27.91 -22.71 5.12
C MET A 186 -28.33 -22.99 6.57
N PRO A 187 -28.50 -24.26 6.98
CA PRO A 187 -28.89 -24.58 8.34
C PRO A 187 -27.77 -24.24 9.34
N ASN A 188 -28.17 -23.85 10.55
CA ASN A 188 -27.27 -23.58 11.68
C ASN A 188 -26.13 -22.61 11.33
N SER A 189 -26.47 -21.46 10.75
CA SER A 189 -25.50 -20.47 10.32
C SER A 189 -25.90 -19.05 10.74
N LEU A 190 -24.90 -18.18 10.90
CA LEU A 190 -25.07 -16.78 11.28
C LEU A 190 -24.39 -15.89 10.24
N LEU A 191 -25.16 -15.02 9.58
CA LEU A 191 -24.63 -14.00 8.67
C LEU A 191 -24.31 -12.71 9.44
N ILE A 192 -23.05 -12.30 9.39
CA ILE A 192 -22.54 -11.05 9.96
C ILE A 192 -22.24 -10.11 8.79
N ILE A 193 -22.98 -9.00 8.71
CA ILE A 193 -22.81 -7.99 7.66
C ILE A 193 -22.04 -6.79 8.21
N ALA A 194 -20.90 -6.48 7.61
CA ALA A 194 -20.10 -5.30 7.89
C ALA A 194 -20.00 -4.44 6.62
N PRO A 195 -20.95 -3.49 6.38
CA PRO A 195 -21.00 -2.74 5.14
C PRO A 195 -19.79 -1.82 4.97
N ARG A 196 -19.41 -1.53 3.72
CA ARG A 196 -18.33 -0.58 3.39
C ARG A 196 -18.56 0.80 4.01
N HIS A 197 -19.84 1.17 4.10
CA HIS A 197 -20.37 2.45 4.53
C HIS A 197 -21.25 2.27 5.77
N PRO A 198 -20.76 2.54 6.99
CA PRO A 198 -21.50 2.31 8.24
C PRO A 198 -22.86 3.02 8.33
N GLU A 199 -23.02 4.14 7.62
CA GLU A 199 -24.29 4.87 7.49
C GLU A 199 -25.44 4.00 6.94
N ARG A 200 -25.12 2.93 6.19
CA ARG A 200 -26.10 2.00 5.62
C ARG A 200 -26.66 1.00 6.63
N ILE A 201 -26.08 0.88 7.83
CA ILE A 201 -26.49 -0.14 8.83
C ILE A 201 -27.99 -0.03 9.15
N ALA A 202 -28.52 1.19 9.31
CA ALA A 202 -29.93 1.39 9.61
C ALA A 202 -30.85 0.94 8.46
N ASN A 203 -30.41 1.08 7.20
CA ASN A 203 -31.15 0.61 6.04
C ASN A 203 -31.09 -0.92 5.91
N ILE A 204 -29.90 -1.50 6.10
CA ILE A 204 -29.69 -2.96 6.06
C ILE A 204 -30.56 -3.66 7.10
N LYS A 205 -30.59 -3.16 8.34
CA LYS A 205 -31.46 -3.69 9.43
C LYS A 205 -32.96 -3.59 9.16
N LYS A 206 -33.40 -2.70 8.26
CA LYS A 206 -34.80 -2.62 7.85
C LYS A 206 -35.14 -3.61 6.74
N LYS A 207 -34.13 -4.01 5.97
CA LYS A 207 -34.26 -4.85 4.78
C LYS A 207 -34.19 -6.34 5.12
N PHE A 208 -33.39 -6.70 6.12
CA PHE A 208 -33.17 -8.05 6.63
C PHE A 208 -33.40 -8.08 8.15
#